data_AF-A0A9X1N1D7-F1
#
_entry.id   AF-A0A9X1N1D7-F1
#
_cell.length_a   1.000
_cell.length_b   1.000
_cell.length_c   1.000
_cell.angle_alpha   90.00
_cell.angle_beta   90.00
_cell.angle_gamma   90.00
#
_symmetry.space_group_name_H-M   'P 1'
#
loop_
_entity.id
_entity.type
_entity.pdbx_description
1 polymer ?
#
loop_
_entity_poly.entity_id
_entity_poly.type
_entity_poly.pdbx_seq_one_letter_code
_entity_poly.pdbx_strand_id
1 'polypeptide(L)' 'MKMFSKEGVEMVDVKSITRDGERLVIKGKVMGAMTTTILVNPEDCWQAARLLGLRVILCLPLLLAKGFWTSRKKAEG' A
#
# COMPACT_ATOMS: atom_id res chain seq x y z
N MET A 1 -7.33 -3.55 2.54
CA MET A 1 -7.06 -3.18 1.12
C MET A 1 -6.54 -4.42 0.42
N LYS A 2 -7.09 -4.77 -0.74
CA LYS A 2 -6.72 -5.97 -1.50
C LYS A 2 -5.64 -5.62 -2.54
N MET A 3 -4.47 -6.22 -2.43
CA MET A 3 -3.41 -6.11 -3.44
C MET A 3 -3.56 -7.24 -4.45
N PHE A 4 -3.75 -6.88 -5.72
CA PHE A 4 -3.88 -7.82 -6.82
C PHE A 4 -2.56 -7.93 -7.58
N SER A 5 -2.16 -9.15 -7.95
CA SER A 5 -1.05 -9.41 -8.86
C SER A 5 -1.30 -8.79 -10.23
N LYS A 6 -0.27 -8.67 -11.06
CA LYS A 6 -0.36 -8.30 -12.49
C LYS A 6 -1.37 -9.16 -13.26
N GLU A 7 -1.65 -10.36 -12.78
CA GLU A 7 -2.57 -11.35 -13.35
C GLU A 7 -3.98 -11.30 -12.72
N GLY A 8 -4.27 -10.33 -11.84
CA GLY A 8 -5.59 -10.14 -11.22
C GLY A 8 -5.88 -11.04 -10.01
N VAL A 9 -4.90 -11.84 -9.57
CA VAL A 9 -5.03 -12.71 -8.38
C VAL A 9 -4.87 -11.90 -7.09
N GLU A 10 -5.83 -12.03 -6.16
CA GLU A 10 -5.78 -11.43 -4.82
C GLU A 10 -4.63 -12.04 -4.02
N MET A 11 -3.52 -11.31 -3.89
CA MET A 11 -2.31 -11.81 -3.24
C MET A 11 -2.27 -11.47 -1.75
N VAL A 12 -2.65 -10.25 -1.38
CA VAL A 12 -2.60 -9.80 0.02
C VAL A 12 -3.85 -9.02 0.37
N ASP A 13 -4.59 -9.48 1.38
CA ASP A 13 -5.63 -8.70 2.03
C ASP A 13 -5.07 -8.05 3.30
N VAL A 14 -4.78 -6.75 3.22
CA VAL A 14 -4.34 -5.97 4.37
C VAL A 14 -5.54 -5.71 5.28
N LYS A 15 -5.54 -6.37 6.45
CA LYS A 15 -6.59 -6.27 7.46
C LYS A 15 -6.40 -5.10 8.40
N SER A 16 -5.17 -4.83 8.83
CA SER A 16 -4.90 -3.76 9.80
C SER A 16 -3.50 -3.22 9.62
N ILE A 17 -3.37 -1.90 9.73
CA ILE A 17 -2.08 -1.20 9.77
C ILE A 17 -2.04 -0.50 11.12
N THR A 18 -1.12 -0.92 11.99
CA THR A 18 -0.92 -0.34 13.32
C THR A 18 0.47 0.25 13.37
N ARG A 19 0.63 1.37 14.06
CA ARG A 19 1.95 1.94 14.35
C ARG A 19 2.42 1.43 15.70
N ASP A 20 3.59 0.81 15.73
CA ASP A 20 4.26 0.33 16.94
C ASP A 20 5.54 1.16 17.15
N GLY A 21 5.44 2.19 17.99
CA GLY A 21 6.52 3.16 18.21
C GLY A 21 6.95 3.89 16.94
N GLU A 22 8.16 3.55 16.46
CA GLU A 22 8.75 4.08 15.23
C GLU A 22 8.52 3.20 13.99
N ARG A 23 7.89 2.03 14.16
CA ARG A 23 7.68 1.04 13.09
C ARG A 23 6.21 0.97 12.69
N LEU A 24 5.96 0.62 11.44
CA LEU A 24 4.62 0.34 10.93
C LEU A 24 4.43 -1.18 10.84
N VAL A 25 3.40 -1.67 11.52
CA VAL A 25 3.03 -3.08 11.59
C VAL A 25 1.80 -3.30 10.71
N ILE A 26 2.00 -3.95 9.57
CA ILE A 26 0.96 -4.26 8.62
C ILE A 26 0.59 -5.73 8.78
N LYS A 27 -0.62 -5.99 9.29
CA LYS A 27 -1.17 -7.34 9.39
C LYS A 27 -2.07 -7.60 8.20
N GLY A 28 -1.68 -8.58 7.39
CA GLY A 28 -2.43 -8.99 6.22
C GLY A 28 -2.56 -10.50 6.12
N LYS A 29 -3.54 -10.96 5.35
CA LYS A 29 -3.63 -12.34 4.91
C LYS A 29 -3.03 -12.46 3.52
N VAL A 30 -1.99 -13.25 3.39
CA VAL A 30 -1.39 -13.61 2.11
C VAL A 30 -2.09 -14.87 1.59
N MET A 31 -2.56 -14.82 0.34
CA MET A 31 -3.21 -15.95 -0.36
C MET A 31 -4.32 -16.62 0.47
N GLY A 32 -5.15 -15.84 1.17
CA GLY A 32 -6.34 -16.30 1.91
C GLY A 32 -6.10 -17.06 3.22
N ALA A 33 -4.91 -17.61 3.47
CA ALA A 33 -4.67 -18.53 4.59
C ALA A 33 -3.53 -18.13 5.54
N MET A 34 -2.50 -17.40 5.09
CA MET A 34 -1.35 -17.07 5.95
C MET A 34 -1.44 -15.65 6.49
N THR A 35 -1.62 -15.51 7.81
CA THR A 35 -1.55 -14.20 8.47
C THR A 35 -0.09 -13.78 8.56
N THR A 36 0.32 -12.84 7.72
CA THR A 36 1.67 -12.29 7.71
C THR A 36 1.65 -10.94 8.39
N THR A 37 2.59 -10.74 9.32
CA THR A 37 2.84 -9.44 9.93
C THR A 37 4.08 -8.85 9.27
N ILE A 38 3.88 -7.84 8.44
CA ILE A 38 4.95 -7.11 7.77
C ILE A 38 5.34 -5.95 8.68
N LEU A 39 6.60 -5.95 9.12
CA LEU A 39 7.19 -4.85 9.87
C LEU A 39 7.90 -3.94 8.88
N VAL A 40 7.52 -2.67 8.86
CA VAL A 40 8.12 -1.64 8.02
C VAL A 40 8.84 -0.67 8.93
N ASN A 41 10.18 -0.66 8.86
CA ASN A 41 11.00 0.31 9.58
C ASN A 41 11.06 1.63 8.80
N PRO A 42 11.40 2.75 9.46
CA PRO A 42 11.57 4.04 8.78
C PRO A 42 12.67 4.01 7.71
N GLU A 43 13.70 3.18 7.91
CA GLU A 43 14.76 2.94 6.91
C GLU A 43 14.21 2.24 5.65
N ASP A 44 13.32 1.26 5.80
CA ASP A 44 12.67 0.56 4.69
C ASP A 44 11.77 1.53 3.91
N CYS A 45 11.07 2.43 4.59
CA CYS A 45 10.32 3.51 3.93
C CYS A 45 11.23 4.40 3.08
N TRP A 46 12.41 4.75 3.60
CA TRP A 46 13.38 5.56 2.87
C TRP A 46 13.97 4.82 1.66
N GLN A 47 14.28 3.53 1.83
CA GLN A 47 14.74 2.68 0.72
C GLN A 47 13.65 2.52 -0.34
N ALA A 48 12.39 2.31 0.06
CA ALA A 48 11.25 2.25 -0.85
C ALA A 48 11.07 3.58 -1.61
N ALA A 49 11.16 4.73 -0.93
CA ALA A 49 11.12 6.04 -1.57
C ALA A 49 12.26 6.21 -2.58
N ARG A 50 13.47 5.74 -2.25
CA ARG A 50 14.62 5.74 -3.16
C ARG A 50 14.43 4.80 -4.36
N LEU A 51 13.83 3.62 -4.17
CA LEU A 51 13.50 2.66 -5.23
C LEU A 51 12.45 3.20 -6.21
N LEU A 52 11.43 3.88 -5.69
CA LEU A 52 10.42 4.56 -6.51
C LEU A 52 11.06 5.67 -7.36
N GLY A 53 12.12 6.29 -6.86
CA GLY A 53 12.88 7.33 -7.55
C GLY A 53 12.17 8.67 -7.54
N LEU A 54 12.95 9.75 -7.69
CA LEU A 54 12.49 11.14 -7.64
C LEU A 54 11.32 11.42 -8.61
N ARG A 55 11.30 10.76 -9.77
CA ARG A 55 10.20 10.88 -10.75
C ARG A 55 8.87 10.39 -10.19
N VAL A 56 8.84 9.25 -9.52
CA VAL A 56 7.60 8.72 -8.94
C VAL A 56 7.21 9.54 -7.72
N ILE A 57 8.16 10.02 -6.92
CA ILE A 57 7.86 10.92 -5.79
C ILE A 57 7.15 12.19 -6.27
N LEU A 58 7.59 12.79 -7.37
CA LEU A 58 6.91 13.94 -7.99
C LEU A 58 5.55 13.57 -8.60
N CYS A 59 5.40 12.35 -9.11
CA CYS A 59 4.13 11.84 -9.63
C CYS A 59 3.16 11.36 -8.53
N LEU A 60 3.62 11.05 -7.31
CA LEU A 60 2.78 10.59 -6.20
C LEU A 60 1.61 11.56 -5.89
N PRO A 61 1.81 12.88 -5.73
CA PRO A 61 0.69 13.80 -5.51
C PRO A 61 -0.30 13.80 -6.67
N LEU A 62 0.17 13.70 -7.92
CA LEU A 62 -0.70 13.60 -9.10
C LEU A 62 -1.48 12.29 -9.12
N LEU A 63 -0.85 11.16 -8.78
CA LEU A 63 -1.48 9.85 -8.68
C LEU A 63 -2.52 9.80 -7.55
N LEU A 64 -2.21 10.40 -6.40
CA LEU A 64 -3.14 10.52 -5.28
C LEU A 64 -4.33 11.42 -5.64
N ALA A 65 -4.10 12.56 -6.30
CA ALA A 65 -5.17 13.43 -6.77
C ALA A 65 -6.08 12.71 -7.79
N LYS A 66 -5.48 11.99 -8.74
CA LYS A 66 -6.22 11.18 -9.72
C LYS A 66 -7.01 10.06 -9.04
N GLY A 67 -6.40 9.35 -8.09
CA GLY A 67 -7.05 8.32 -7.30
C GLY A 67 -8.22 8.85 -6.46
N PHE A 68 -8.06 10.03 -5.86
CA PHE A 68 -9.13 10.71 -5.11
C PHE A 68 -10.31 11.08 -6.02
N TRP A 69 -10.05 11.62 -7.21
CA TRP A 69 -11.09 11.90 -8.21
C TRP A 69 -11.80 10.64 -8.70
N THR A 70 -11.06 9.56 -8.95
CA THR A 70 -11.66 8.28 -9.34
C THR A 70 -12.48 7.65 -8.20
N SER A 71 -12.01 7.78 -6.95
CA SER A 71 -12.74 7.28 -5.79
C SER A 71 -14.03 8.06 -5.53
N ARG A 72 -14.05 9.38 -5.78
CA ARG A 72 -15.29 10.17 -5.73
C ARG A 72 -16.28 9.77 -6.83
N LYS A 73 -15.81 9.61 -8.08
CA LYS A 73 -16.67 9.15 -9.18
C LYS A 73 -17.28 7.76 -8.96
N LYS A 74 -16.61 6.88 -8.22
CA LYS A 74 -17.11 5.54 -7.88
C LYS A 74 -18.08 5.53 -6.68
N ALA A 75 -18.16 6.62 -5.92
CA ALA A 75 -19.12 6.76 -4.82
C ALA A 75 -20.48 7.34 -5.27
N GLU A 76 -20.58 7.83 -6.52
CA GLU A 76 -21.79 8.42 -7.11
C GLU A 76 -22.45 7.51 -8.17
N GLY A 77 -21.98 6.27 -8.34
CA GLY A 77 -22.48 5.30 -9.34
C GLY A 77 -22.99 4.02 -8.72
#